data_AF-A0A6N1VNH9-F1
#
_entry.id   AF-A0A6N1VNH9-F1
#
_cell.length_a   1.000
_cell.length_b   1.000
_cell.length_c   1.000
_cell.angle_alpha   90.00
_cell.angle_beta   90.00
_cell.angle_gamma   90.00
#
_symmetry.space_group_name_H-M   'P 1'
#
loop_
_entity.id
_entity.type
_entity.pdbx_description
1 polymer ?
#
loop_
_entity_poly.entity_id
_entity_poly.type
_entity_poly.pdbx_seq_one_letter_code
_entity_poly.pdbx_strand_id
1 'polypeptide(L)'
;MTKHRGFPSGLPGTGYQFTIRRANPKGVTPIVRRERKRDRLPVEILADTAFLHALWHHFGNEPFERGNLDAGRLSWLFGREVVPAEQPFDPASYEALLKIDEEVARASFPDAFEDVLEV
;
A
#
# COMPACT_ATOMS: atom_id res chain seq x y z
N MET A 1 -8.25 -11.83 8.52
CA MET A 1 -7.66 -10.57 8.01
C MET A 1 -8.45 -9.39 8.51
N THR A 2 -7.76 -8.44 9.13
CA THR A 2 -8.33 -7.19 9.61
C THR A 2 -8.96 -6.39 8.47
N LYS A 3 -10.05 -5.69 8.77
CA LYS A 3 -10.76 -4.82 7.84
C LYS A 3 -10.53 -3.37 8.25
N HIS A 4 -9.70 -2.67 7.49
CA HIS A 4 -9.39 -1.25 7.71
C HIS A 4 -10.60 -0.39 7.34
N ARG A 5 -11.48 -0.16 8.31
CA ARG A 5 -12.71 0.63 8.11
C ARG A 5 -12.35 2.08 7.86
N GLY A 6 -12.94 2.69 6.84
CA GLY A 6 -12.62 4.06 6.43
C GLY A 6 -11.44 4.15 5.44
N PHE A 7 -10.72 3.04 5.20
CA PHE A 7 -9.71 2.99 4.15
C PHE A 7 -10.38 2.96 2.76
N PRO A 8 -9.95 3.79 1.79
CA PRO A 8 -10.55 3.83 0.45
C PRO A 8 -10.40 2.49 -0.26
N SER A 9 -11.45 2.06 -0.97
CA SER A 9 -11.46 0.75 -1.63
C SER A 9 -10.55 0.67 -2.87
N GLY A 10 -10.23 1.80 -3.49
CA GLY A 10 -9.46 1.89 -4.73
C GLY A 10 -9.43 3.31 -5.29
N LEU A 11 -8.72 3.48 -6.40
CA LEU A 11 -8.68 4.72 -7.19
C LEU A 11 -9.95 4.80 -8.08
N PRO A 12 -10.81 5.82 -7.91
CA PRO A 12 -12.04 5.95 -8.68
C PRO A 12 -11.81 5.95 -10.20
N GLY A 13 -12.73 5.38 -10.98
CA GLY A 13 -12.70 5.42 -12.45
C GLY A 13 -11.62 4.59 -13.16
N THR A 14 -10.67 3.99 -12.42
CA THR A 14 -9.50 3.30 -13.02
C THR A 14 -9.48 1.79 -12.81
N GLY A 15 -10.30 1.28 -11.89
CA GLY A 15 -10.33 -0.14 -11.53
C GLY A 15 -9.21 -0.58 -10.57
N TYR A 16 -8.22 0.27 -10.25
CA TYR A 16 -7.20 -0.06 -9.26
C TYR A 16 -7.82 -0.20 -7.88
N GLN A 17 -7.79 -1.41 -7.33
CA GLN A 17 -8.27 -1.71 -5.98
C GLN A 17 -7.14 -1.53 -4.97
N PHE A 18 -7.46 -0.97 -3.81
CA PHE A 18 -6.54 -0.81 -2.69
C PHE A 18 -6.83 -1.82 -1.58
N THR A 19 -8.05 -2.35 -1.51
CA THR A 19 -8.42 -3.38 -0.54
C THR A 19 -9.13 -4.56 -1.18
N ILE A 20 -9.00 -5.73 -0.54
CA ILE A 20 -9.68 -6.96 -0.92
C ILE A 20 -10.95 -7.19 -0.07
N ARG A 21 -12.02 -7.61 -0.74
CA ARG A 21 -13.33 -7.83 -0.09
C ARG A 21 -13.37 -9.09 0.77
N ARG A 22 -12.63 -10.13 0.41
CA ARG A 22 -12.55 -11.40 1.14
C ARG A 22 -11.13 -11.97 1.08
N ALA A 23 -10.80 -12.84 2.02
CA ALA A 23 -9.55 -13.60 1.97
C ALA A 23 -9.49 -14.45 0.69
N ASN A 24 -8.29 -14.66 0.16
CA ASN A 24 -8.10 -15.47 -1.04
C ASN A 24 -8.22 -16.96 -0.67
N PRO A 25 -9.20 -17.72 -1.24
CA PRO A 25 -9.38 -19.14 -0.93
C PRO A 25 -8.19 -20.01 -1.38
N LYS A 26 -7.33 -19.51 -2.27
CA LYS A 26 -6.13 -20.21 -2.75
C LYS A 26 -4.87 -19.88 -1.94
N GLY A 27 -5.02 -19.20 -0.79
CA GLY A 27 -3.91 -18.74 0.03
C GLY A 27 -3.60 -17.26 -0.19
N VAL A 28 -2.95 -16.66 0.81
CA VAL A 28 -2.64 -15.24 0.83
C VAL A 28 -1.64 -14.91 -0.28
N THR A 29 -1.95 -13.93 -1.12
CA THR A 29 -1.01 -13.45 -2.14
C THR A 29 0.22 -12.84 -1.44
N PRO A 30 1.45 -13.30 -1.72
CA PRO A 30 2.63 -12.75 -1.07
C PRO A 30 2.89 -11.31 -1.51
N ILE A 31 3.33 -10.47 -0.57
CA ILE A 31 3.89 -9.14 -0.90
C ILE A 31 5.30 -9.35 -1.45
N VAL A 32 5.55 -8.80 -2.64
CA VAL A 32 6.85 -8.91 -3.30
C VAL A 32 7.36 -7.52 -3.69
N ARG A 33 8.65 -7.26 -3.56
CA ARG A 33 9.22 -5.98 -4.01
C ARG A 33 9.19 -5.90 -5.54
N ARG A 34 8.54 -4.87 -6.09
CA ARG A 34 8.52 -4.61 -7.54
C ARG A 34 9.49 -3.50 -7.95
N GLU A 35 10.13 -3.72 -9.08
CA GLU A 35 10.98 -2.72 -9.74
C GLU A 35 10.10 -1.68 -10.47
N ARG A 36 10.36 -0.39 -10.25
CA ARG A 36 9.69 0.72 -10.96
C ARG A 36 10.59 1.16 -12.11
N LYS A 37 10.17 0.89 -13.34
CA LYS A 37 10.83 1.37 -14.56
C LYS A 37 10.26 2.73 -14.98
N ARG A 38 10.96 3.43 -15.86
CA ARG A 38 10.60 4.80 -16.30
C ARG A 38 9.37 4.86 -17.22
N ASP A 39 8.97 3.74 -17.79
CA ASP A 39 7.89 3.59 -18.77
C ASP A 39 6.52 3.33 -18.14
N ARG A 40 6.39 3.50 -16.82
CA ARG A 40 5.12 3.32 -16.12
C ARG A 40 4.08 4.32 -16.59
N LEU A 41 2.85 3.84 -16.72
CA LEU A 41 1.74 4.67 -17.16
C LEU A 41 1.43 5.72 -16.08
N PRO A 42 1.05 6.96 -16.45
CA PRO A 42 0.70 7.99 -15.48
C PRO A 42 -0.36 7.55 -14.47
N VAL A 43 -1.37 6.78 -14.91
CA VAL A 43 -2.43 6.24 -14.05
C VAL A 43 -1.91 5.22 -13.03
N GLU A 44 -0.85 4.48 -13.35
CA GLU A 44 -0.23 3.54 -12.41
C GLU A 44 0.57 4.29 -11.35
N ILE A 45 1.24 5.38 -11.74
CA ILE A 45 1.96 6.25 -10.82
C ILE A 45 0.95 6.92 -9.88
N LEU A 46 -0.14 7.48 -10.42
CA LEU A 46 -1.24 8.06 -9.64
C LEU A 46 -1.84 7.06 -8.65
N ALA A 47 -2.05 5.81 -9.07
CA ALA A 47 -2.56 4.76 -8.19
C ALA A 47 -1.61 4.46 -7.02
N ASP A 48 -0.30 4.50 -7.23
CA ASP A 48 0.67 4.29 -6.15
C ASP A 48 0.74 5.51 -5.23
N THR A 49 0.70 6.73 -5.77
CA THR A 49 0.62 7.98 -5.00
C THR A 49 -0.64 7.99 -4.13
N ALA A 50 -1.80 7.73 -4.73
CA ALA A 50 -3.09 7.71 -4.02
C ALA A 50 -3.18 6.58 -2.99
N PHE A 51 -2.56 5.43 -3.26
CA PHE A 51 -2.48 4.36 -2.28
C PHE A 51 -1.61 4.74 -1.09
N LEU A 52 -0.44 5.33 -1.33
CA LEU A 52 0.43 5.82 -0.25
C LEU A 52 -0.23 6.94 0.55
N HIS A 53 -0.93 7.87 -0.11
CA HIS A 53 -1.72 8.91 0.54
C HIS A 53 -2.74 8.29 1.50
N ALA A 54 -3.49 7.29 1.03
CA ALA A 54 -4.45 6.57 1.86
C ALA A 54 -3.77 5.85 3.04
N LEU A 55 -2.60 5.25 2.85
CA LEU A 55 -1.84 4.61 3.95
C LEU A 55 -1.41 5.66 4.99
N TRP A 56 -0.84 6.78 4.55
CA TRP A 56 -0.35 7.83 5.43
C TRP A 56 -1.49 8.43 6.27
N HIS A 57 -2.59 8.84 5.63
CA HIS A 57 -3.72 9.44 6.33
C HIS A 57 -4.49 8.46 7.23
N HIS A 58 -4.31 7.15 7.05
CA HIS A 58 -4.98 6.14 7.86
C HIS A 58 -4.12 5.62 9.01
N PHE A 59 -2.82 5.41 8.79
CA PHE A 59 -1.91 4.78 9.75
C PHE A 59 -0.79 5.71 10.26
N GLY A 60 -0.48 6.78 9.52
CA GLY A 60 0.66 7.65 9.81
C GLY A 60 1.99 6.89 9.72
N ASN A 61 2.85 7.12 10.71
CA ASN A 61 4.15 6.48 10.85
C ASN A 61 4.14 5.26 11.79
N GLU A 62 2.97 4.89 12.33
CA GLU A 62 2.84 3.75 13.24
C GLU A 62 2.78 2.42 12.47
N PRO A 63 3.25 1.31 13.08
CA PRO A 63 3.06 -0.02 12.52
C PRO A 63 1.58 -0.38 12.34
N PHE A 64 1.27 -1.07 11.24
CA PHE A 64 -0.09 -1.54 10.94
C PHE A 64 -0.09 -2.95 10.37
N GLU A 65 -1.15 -3.70 10.65
CA GLU A 65 -1.38 -5.00 10.02
C GLU A 65 -1.71 -4.83 8.52
N ARG A 66 -1.15 -5.69 7.68
CA ARG A 66 -1.52 -5.78 6.26
C ARG A 66 -3.05 -5.87 6.08
N GLY A 67 -3.74 -6.71 6.87
CA GLY A 67 -5.19 -6.83 6.87
C GLY A 67 -5.77 -7.09 5.48
N ASN A 68 -6.72 -6.24 5.07
CA ASN A 68 -7.36 -6.32 3.77
C ASN A 68 -6.71 -5.45 2.69
N LEU A 69 -5.52 -4.90 2.91
CA LEU A 69 -4.80 -4.16 1.88
C LEU A 69 -4.41 -5.09 0.71
N ASP A 70 -4.56 -4.59 -0.51
CA ASP A 70 -4.22 -5.35 -1.71
C ASP A 70 -2.71 -5.56 -1.80
N ALA A 71 -2.28 -6.82 -1.87
CA ALA A 71 -0.86 -7.15 -2.00
C ALA A 71 -0.27 -6.66 -3.32
N GLY A 72 -1.07 -6.60 -4.39
CA GLY A 72 -0.63 -6.10 -5.68
C GLY A 72 -0.21 -4.64 -5.61
N ARG A 73 -0.97 -3.80 -4.89
CA ARG A 73 -0.61 -2.41 -4.60
C ARG A 73 0.54 -2.29 -3.61
N LEU A 74 0.49 -2.99 -2.48
CA LEU A 74 1.59 -2.98 -1.49
C LEU A 74 2.93 -3.36 -2.13
N SER A 75 2.94 -4.31 -3.05
CA SER A 75 4.15 -4.77 -3.74
C SER A 75 4.90 -3.67 -4.51
N TRP A 76 4.22 -2.61 -4.94
CA TRP A 76 4.87 -1.47 -5.62
C TRP A 76 5.61 -0.54 -4.68
N LEU A 77 5.16 -0.45 -3.42
CA LEU A 77 5.76 0.39 -2.37
C LEU A 77 6.69 -0.41 -1.43
N PHE A 78 6.55 -1.73 -1.43
CA PHE A 78 7.25 -2.59 -0.49
C PHE A 78 8.76 -2.63 -0.70
N GLY A 79 9.51 -2.55 0.41
CA GLY A 79 10.97 -2.53 0.43
C GLY A 79 11.57 -1.15 0.09
N ARG A 80 10.74 -0.11 0.07
CA ARG A 80 11.13 1.30 -0.08
C ARG A 80 10.27 2.15 0.85
N GLU A 81 9.09 2.56 0.41
CA GLU A 81 8.19 3.45 1.15
C GLU A 81 7.40 2.69 2.23
N VAL A 82 7.14 1.40 2.01
CA VAL A 82 6.54 0.51 3.00
C VAL A 82 7.52 -0.61 3.30
N VAL A 83 7.80 -0.85 4.58
CA VAL A 83 8.80 -1.82 5.04
C VAL A 83 8.20 -2.74 6.11
N PRO A 84 8.77 -3.94 6.34
CA PRO A 84 8.39 -4.78 7.48
C PRO A 84 8.53 -4.04 8.81
N ALA A 85 7.55 -4.21 9.69
CA ALA A 85 7.59 -3.75 11.08
C ALA A 85 7.77 -4.90 12.09
N GLU A 86 8.04 -6.10 11.61
CA GLU A 86 8.28 -7.31 12.41
C GLU A 86 9.43 -8.15 11.85
N GLN A 87 10.04 -8.97 12.70
CA GLN A 87 11.09 -9.93 12.34
C GLN A 87 10.88 -11.25 13.11
N PRO A 88 10.75 -12.40 12.42
CA PRO A 88 10.72 -12.57 10.96
C PRO A 88 9.45 -11.96 10.32
N PHE A 89 9.55 -11.57 9.04
CA PHE A 89 8.43 -11.04 8.27
C PHE A 89 7.84 -12.13 7.35
N ASP A 90 6.54 -12.37 7.44
CA ASP A 90 5.83 -13.29 6.53
C ASP A 90 5.11 -12.51 5.41
N PRO A 91 5.63 -12.50 4.17
CA PRO A 91 4.98 -11.81 3.05
C PRO A 91 3.61 -12.38 2.70
N ALA A 92 3.30 -13.61 3.10
CA ALA A 92 2.04 -14.31 2.87
C ALA A 92 1.16 -14.38 4.13
N SER A 93 1.34 -13.48 5.09
CA SER A 93 0.41 -13.32 6.23
C SER A 93 -0.49 -12.09 6.05
N TYR A 94 -1.75 -12.21 6.47
CA TYR A 94 -2.66 -11.07 6.61
C TYR A 94 -2.44 -10.27 7.91
N GLU A 95 -1.75 -10.86 8.87
CA GLU A 95 -1.41 -10.26 10.16
C GLU A 95 -0.01 -9.64 10.12
N ALA A 96 0.71 -9.77 9.01
CA ALA A 96 2.05 -9.22 8.84
C ALA A 96 2.06 -7.72 9.13
N LEU A 97 2.97 -7.30 10.02
CA LEU A 97 3.13 -5.90 10.39
C LEU A 97 4.01 -5.18 9.38
N LEU A 98 3.51 -4.04 8.92
CA LEU A 98 4.15 -3.12 7.99
C LEU A 98 4.23 -1.74 8.64
N LYS A 99 5.13 -0.89 8.15
CA LYS A 99 5.18 0.53 8.50
C LYS A 99 5.61 1.35 7.29
N ILE A 100 5.25 2.63 7.29
CA ILE A 100 5.76 3.58 6.30
C ILE A 100 7.15 4.04 6.73
N ASP A 101 8.11 3.97 5.81
CA ASP A 101 9.37 4.70 5.92
C ASP A 101 9.11 6.13 5.45
N GLU A 102 8.83 7.02 6.40
CA GLU A 102 8.35 8.39 6.11
C GLU A 102 9.36 9.18 5.28
N GLU A 103 10.66 9.06 5.57
CA GLU A 103 11.69 9.79 4.85
C GLU A 103 11.72 9.39 3.37
N VAL A 104 11.76 8.08 3.10
CA VAL A 104 11.76 7.55 1.72
C VAL A 104 10.45 7.85 1.01
N ALA A 105 9.32 7.74 1.72
CA ALA A 105 7.99 7.99 1.19
C ALA A 105 7.81 9.46 0.77
N ARG A 106 8.19 10.42 1.61
CA ARG A 106 8.13 11.85 1.29
C ARG A 106 9.02 12.23 0.10
N ALA A 107 10.21 11.64 0.02
CA ALA A 107 11.11 11.87 -1.10
C ALA A 107 10.58 11.28 -2.42
N SER A 108 9.90 10.13 -2.35
CA SER A 108 9.43 9.40 -3.53
C SER A 108 8.08 9.88 -4.05
N PHE A 109 7.20 10.35 -3.17
CA PHE A 109 5.83 10.74 -3.45
C PHE A 109 5.41 11.93 -2.58
N PRO A 110 5.97 13.13 -2.80
CA PRO A 110 5.65 14.30 -1.98
C PRO A 110 4.14 14.59 -1.94
N ASP A 111 3.47 14.49 -3.09
CA ASP A 111 2.02 14.74 -3.23
C ASP A 111 1.15 13.81 -2.36
N ALA A 112 1.67 12.65 -1.95
CA ALA A 112 0.92 11.72 -1.10
C ALA A 112 0.75 12.24 0.35
N PHE A 113 1.49 13.27 0.75
CA PHE A 113 1.50 13.82 2.10
C PHE A 113 0.70 15.12 2.23
N GLU A 114 0.15 15.61 1.12
CA GLU A 114 -0.76 16.76 1.13
C GLU A 114 -2.07 16.38 1.84
N ASP A 115 -2.77 17.37 2.38
CA ASP A 115 -4.07 17.16 3.05
C ASP A 115 -5.15 16.67 2.06
N VAL A 116 -5.00 17.03 0.79
CA VAL A 116 -5.91 16.69 -0.30
C VAL A 116 -5.10 16.26 -1.52
N LEU A 117 -5.36 15.05 -2.00
CA LEU A 117 -4.88 14.56 -3.28
C LEU A 117 -6.02 14.60 -4.32
N GLU A 118 -5.85 15.39 -5.37
CA GLU A 118 -6.74 15.40 -6.52
C GLU A 118 -6.42 14.23 -7.45
N VAL A 119 -7.45 13.42 -7.78
CA VAL A 119 -7.32 12.16 -8.56
C VAL A 119 -8.23 12.14 -9.77
#